data_AF-A0A3D5VHL3-F1
#
_entry.id   AF-A0A3D5VHL3-F1
#
_cell.length_a   1.000
_cell.length_b   1.000
_cell.length_c   1.000
_cell.angle_alpha   90.00
_cell.angle_beta   90.00
_cell.angle_gamma   90.00
#
_symmetry.space_group_name_H-M   'P 1'
#
loop_
_entity.id
_entity.type
_entity.pdbx_description
1 polymer ?
#
loop_
_entity_poly.entity_id
_entity_poly.type
_entity_poly.pdbx_seq_one_letter_code
_entity_poly.pdbx_strand_id
1 'polypeptide(L)'
;MYSIKSSRVRTLKKIAPFCAALLIIVAIMPACSCRRQSGYTWHSDVMTDYFNTLITLVGYTKTQGEFDLYFQQAQARFAQLHKLYDIYSNYEGINNIKTVNDMAGLEPVAVEKDLLDLIKLAKEWTLSGHGKTNIALGPVLKIWHEYRTEGLYDPENAQLPPREVLEEA
;
A
#
# COMPACT_ATOMS: atom_id res chain seq x y z
N MET A 1 -65.48 47.16 27.44
CA MET A 1 -64.19 46.60 26.98
C MET A 1 -63.68 45.60 28.02
N TYR A 2 -64.27 44.40 28.11
CA TYR A 2 -63.77 43.31 28.96
C TYR A 2 -64.21 41.96 28.36
N SER A 3 -63.37 40.94 28.55
CA SER A 3 -63.64 39.52 28.23
C SER A 3 -63.23 39.00 26.83
N ILE A 4 -61.95 39.19 26.44
CA ILE A 4 -61.30 38.34 25.42
C ILE A 4 -60.02 37.66 25.97
N LYS A 5 -59.43 38.18 27.06
CA LYS A 5 -58.18 37.67 27.65
C LYS A 5 -58.35 36.37 28.45
N SER A 6 -59.51 36.15 29.07
CA SER A 6 -59.75 35.03 30.00
C SER A 6 -59.87 33.66 29.31
N SER A 7 -60.48 33.60 28.12
CA SER A 7 -60.65 32.34 27.40
C SER A 7 -59.33 31.80 26.85
N ARG A 8 -58.52 32.65 26.20
CA ARG A 8 -57.19 32.26 25.66
C ARG A 8 -56.27 31.68 26.73
N VAL A 9 -56.23 32.27 27.93
CA VAL A 9 -55.39 31.79 29.04
C VAL A 9 -55.86 30.43 29.55
N ARG A 10 -57.18 30.19 29.60
CA ARG A 10 -57.74 28.87 29.97
C ARG A 10 -57.47 27.82 28.90
N THR A 11 -57.53 28.18 27.61
CA THR A 11 -57.21 27.26 26.51
C THR A 11 -55.72 26.92 26.49
N LEU A 12 -54.83 27.92 26.67
CA LEU A 12 -53.37 27.71 26.78
C LEU A 12 -52.98 26.77 27.93
N LYS A 13 -53.64 26.90 29.10
CA LYS A 13 -53.42 26.00 30.25
C LYS A 13 -53.89 24.56 30.00
N LYS A 14 -54.86 24.35 29.10
CA LYS A 14 -55.34 23.01 28.70
C LYS A 14 -54.48 22.37 27.60
N ILE A 15 -53.88 23.20 26.73
CA ILE A 15 -53.00 22.75 25.65
C ILE A 15 -51.59 22.44 26.17
N ALA A 16 -51.11 23.18 27.17
CA ALA A 16 -49.80 22.97 27.79
C ALA A 16 -49.50 21.52 28.25
N PRO A 17 -50.38 20.82 28.99
CA PRO A 17 -50.14 19.42 29.37
C PRO A 17 -50.16 18.47 28.17
N PHE A 18 -50.92 18.79 27.11
CA PHE A 18 -50.95 18.00 25.88
C PHE A 18 -49.65 18.15 25.07
N CYS A 19 -49.12 19.38 24.97
CA CYS A 19 -47.82 19.64 24.37
C CYS A 19 -46.66 19.01 25.18
N ALA A 20 -46.75 19.04 26.52
CA ALA A 20 -45.77 18.39 27.38
C ALA A 20 -45.79 16.85 27.23
N ALA A 21 -46.99 16.25 27.14
CA ALA A 21 -47.13 14.82 26.88
C ALA A 21 -46.60 14.43 25.49
N LEU A 22 -46.86 15.25 24.47
CA LEU A 22 -46.34 15.03 23.11
C LEU A 22 -44.80 15.11 23.07
N LEU A 23 -44.19 16.06 23.80
CA LEU A 23 -42.74 16.17 23.94
C LEU A 23 -42.11 14.95 24.63
N ILE A 24 -42.78 14.41 25.66
CA ILE A 24 -42.34 13.19 26.35
C ILE A 24 -42.44 11.97 25.42
N ILE A 25 -43.52 11.86 24.63
CA ILE A 25 -43.71 10.75 23.67
C ILE A 25 -42.65 10.79 22.54
N VAL A 26 -42.28 11.97 22.05
CA VAL A 26 -41.19 12.14 21.07
C VAL A 26 -39.83 11.78 21.67
N ALA A 27 -39.61 12.02 22.96
CA ALA A 27 -38.38 11.67 23.66
C ALA A 27 -38.22 10.15 23.92
N ILE A 28 -39.31 9.38 23.89
CA ILE A 28 -39.30 7.92 24.12
C ILE A 28 -39.22 7.13 22.80
N MET A 29 -39.35 7.78 21.63
CA MET A 29 -39.13 7.08 20.37
C MET A 29 -37.66 6.62 20.30
N PRO A 30 -37.39 5.30 20.25
CA PRO A 30 -36.05 4.83 20.02
C PRO A 30 -35.66 5.28 18.62
N ALA A 31 -34.70 6.19 18.51
CA ALA A 31 -34.04 6.51 17.26
C ALA A 31 -33.16 5.32 16.83
N CYS A 32 -33.73 4.12 16.72
CA CYS A 32 -33.11 2.98 16.07
C CYS A 32 -33.20 3.21 14.57
N SER A 33 -32.38 4.15 14.09
CA SER A 33 -31.84 4.06 12.75
C SER A 33 -30.87 2.87 12.74
N CYS A 34 -31.42 1.65 12.76
CA CYS A 34 -30.68 0.44 12.45
C CYS A 34 -30.41 0.44 10.94
N ARG A 35 -29.62 1.41 10.48
CA ARG A 35 -28.97 1.33 9.19
C ARG A 35 -28.09 0.10 9.29
N ARG A 36 -28.38 -0.92 8.48
CA ARG A 36 -27.58 -2.14 8.40
C ARG A 36 -26.21 -1.76 7.85
N GLN A 37 -25.34 -1.29 8.74
CA GLN A 37 -23.95 -0.99 8.44
C GLN A 37 -23.33 -2.33 8.04
N SER A 38 -22.67 -2.39 6.89
CA SER A 38 -21.81 -3.53 6.61
C SER A 38 -20.95 -3.72 7.85
N GLY A 39 -20.85 -4.96 8.35
CA GLY A 39 -20.03 -5.22 9.53
C GLY A 39 -18.55 -4.91 9.33
N TYR A 40 -18.17 -4.35 8.16
CA TYR A 40 -16.85 -3.99 7.72
C TYR A 40 -16.77 -2.48 7.45
N THR A 41 -15.68 -1.89 7.91
CA THR A 41 -15.28 -0.49 7.71
C THR A 41 -13.99 -0.43 6.91
N TRP A 42 -13.79 0.66 6.17
CA TRP A 42 -12.57 0.88 5.38
C TRP A 42 -11.42 1.31 6.30
N HIS A 43 -10.26 0.70 6.12
CA HIS A 43 -9.01 1.00 6.79
C HIS A 43 -7.86 1.05 5.78
N SER A 44 -6.86 1.89 6.04
CA SER A 44 -5.68 2.01 5.19
C SER A 44 -4.48 2.47 6.00
N ASP A 45 -3.30 2.02 5.60
CA ASP A 45 -2.02 2.46 6.15
C ASP A 45 -0.90 2.30 5.11
N VAL A 46 0.26 2.92 5.33
CA VAL A 46 1.36 3.05 4.37
C VAL A 46 2.67 2.54 4.95
N MET A 47 3.39 1.74 4.18
CA MET A 47 4.78 1.34 4.46
C MET A 47 5.73 2.15 3.59
N THR A 48 6.78 2.72 4.19
CA THR A 48 7.73 3.61 3.51
C THR A 48 9.13 3.02 3.35
N ASP A 49 9.44 1.94 4.08
CA ASP A 49 10.82 1.49 4.28
C ASP A 49 11.26 0.41 3.28
N TYR A 50 10.36 -0.06 2.41
CA TYR A 50 10.62 -1.23 1.55
C TYR A 50 10.58 -0.88 0.08
N PHE A 51 11.49 -1.50 -0.69
CA PHE A 51 11.58 -1.39 -2.15
C PHE A 51 11.75 0.03 -2.70
N ASN A 52 12.22 0.97 -1.87
CA ASN A 52 12.40 2.39 -2.23
C ASN A 52 11.11 3.00 -2.83
N THR A 53 9.96 2.59 -2.32
CA THR A 53 8.64 3.06 -2.76
C THR A 53 7.68 3.15 -1.58
N LEU A 54 6.50 3.73 -1.83
CA LEU A 54 5.39 3.76 -0.89
C LEU A 54 4.45 2.59 -1.20
N ILE A 55 4.15 1.78 -0.19
CA ILE A 55 3.19 0.68 -0.30
C ILE A 55 2.00 0.99 0.58
N THR A 56 0.85 1.26 -0.04
CA THR A 56 -0.42 1.48 0.68
C THR A 56 -1.20 0.18 0.75
N LEU A 57 -1.47 -0.30 1.97
CA LEU A 57 -2.38 -1.42 2.19
C LEU A 57 -3.76 -0.88 2.54
N VAL A 58 -4.78 -1.33 1.82
CA VAL A 58 -6.18 -0.97 2.04
C VAL A 58 -6.97 -2.24 2.34
N GLY A 59 -7.76 -2.22 3.42
CA GLY A 59 -8.57 -3.36 3.83
C GLY A 59 -9.93 -2.93 4.36
N TYR A 60 -10.95 -3.74 4.10
CA TYR A 60 -12.25 -3.61 4.77
C TYR A 60 -12.33 -4.66 5.87
N THR A 61 -12.30 -4.24 7.14
CA THR A 61 -12.27 -5.14 8.32
C THR A 61 -13.35 -4.75 9.31
N LYS A 62 -13.70 -5.62 10.26
CA LYS A 62 -14.76 -5.31 11.23
C LYS A 62 -14.30 -4.35 12.31
N THR A 63 -13.00 -4.32 12.55
CA THR A 63 -12.36 -3.50 13.57
C THR A 63 -10.99 -3.03 13.08
N GLN A 64 -10.50 -1.92 13.63
CA GLN A 64 -9.14 -1.45 13.38
C GLN A 64 -8.09 -2.51 13.76
N GLY A 65 -8.24 -3.17 14.90
CA GLY A 65 -7.27 -4.19 15.36
C GLY A 65 -7.17 -5.39 14.43
N GLU A 66 -8.24 -5.77 13.74
CA GLU A 66 -8.18 -6.80 12.69
C GLU A 66 -7.36 -6.31 11.47
N PHE A 67 -7.53 -5.05 11.07
CA PHE A 67 -6.71 -4.46 10.01
C PHE A 67 -5.24 -4.37 10.41
N ASP A 68 -4.96 -3.94 11.64
CA ASP A 68 -3.59 -3.80 12.15
C ASP A 68 -2.84 -5.14 12.12
N LEU A 69 -3.54 -6.25 12.42
CA LEU A 69 -2.98 -7.59 12.30
C LEU A 69 -2.56 -7.93 10.86
N TYR A 70 -3.45 -7.67 9.88
CA TYR A 70 -3.12 -7.89 8.46
C TYR A 70 -2.00 -6.97 7.99
N PHE A 71 -2.00 -5.72 8.43
CA PHE A 71 -0.95 -4.77 8.12
C PHE A 71 0.41 -5.24 8.63
N GLN A 72 0.50 -5.70 9.89
CA GLN A 72 1.74 -6.25 10.45
C GLN A 72 2.23 -7.49 9.70
N GLN A 73 1.32 -8.39 9.31
CA GLN A 73 1.67 -9.58 8.51
C GLN A 73 2.22 -9.18 7.13
N ALA A 74 1.56 -8.24 6.45
CA ALA A 74 2.03 -7.71 5.18
C ALA A 74 3.38 -7.02 5.34
N GLN A 75 3.56 -6.23 6.39
CA GLN A 75 4.79 -5.50 6.67
C GLN A 75 5.97 -6.46 6.86
N ALA A 76 5.80 -7.48 7.70
CA ALA A 76 6.81 -8.51 7.91
C ALA A 76 7.17 -9.23 6.61
N ARG A 77 6.18 -9.50 5.75
CA ARG A 77 6.42 -10.13 4.45
C ARG A 77 7.17 -9.22 3.49
N PHE A 78 6.77 -7.95 3.37
CA PHE A 78 7.49 -6.99 2.54
C PHE A 78 8.92 -6.74 3.03
N ALA A 79 9.16 -6.72 4.35
CA ALA A 79 10.49 -6.62 4.93
C ALA A 79 11.39 -7.80 4.53
N GLN A 80 10.87 -9.03 4.58
CA GLN A 80 11.61 -10.22 4.14
C GLN A 80 11.93 -10.14 2.64
N LEU A 81 10.91 -9.89 1.80
CA LEU A 81 11.07 -9.84 0.35
C LEU A 81 12.00 -8.71 -0.09
N HIS A 82 11.97 -7.57 0.61
CA HIS A 82 12.86 -6.45 0.33
C HIS A 82 14.33 -6.88 0.43
N LYS A 83 14.70 -7.60 1.49
CA LYS A 83 16.07 -8.12 1.66
C LYS A 83 16.43 -9.15 0.60
N LEU A 84 15.50 -10.06 0.26
CA LEU A 84 15.74 -11.10 -0.74
C LEU A 84 15.95 -10.55 -2.16
N TYR A 85 15.27 -9.47 -2.50
CA TYR A 85 15.24 -8.93 -3.87
C TYR A 85 16.05 -7.63 -4.04
N ASP A 86 16.72 -7.17 -2.99
CA ASP A 86 17.63 -6.03 -3.05
C ASP A 86 18.90 -6.38 -3.84
N ILE A 87 19.17 -5.60 -4.89
CA ILE A 87 20.35 -5.74 -5.76
C ILE A 87 21.54 -4.90 -5.28
N TYR A 88 21.34 -4.02 -4.29
CA TYR A 88 22.32 -3.02 -3.85
C TYR A 88 23.04 -3.43 -2.58
N SER A 89 22.35 -4.06 -1.64
CA SER A 89 22.92 -4.43 -0.33
C SER A 89 22.98 -5.94 -0.14
N ASN A 90 24.03 -6.41 0.53
CA ASN A 90 24.09 -7.77 1.10
C ASN A 90 23.58 -7.71 2.55
N TYR A 91 22.98 -8.80 3.02
CA TYR A 91 22.42 -8.91 4.37
C TYR A 91 23.01 -10.13 5.08
N GLU A 92 23.40 -9.96 6.33
CA GLU A 92 23.96 -11.06 7.13
C GLU A 92 22.96 -12.22 7.22
N GLY A 93 23.45 -13.44 6.94
CA GLY A 93 22.66 -14.67 7.00
C GLY A 93 21.66 -14.88 5.84
N ILE A 94 21.66 -13.99 4.82
CA ILE A 94 20.72 -14.08 3.70
C ILE A 94 21.50 -14.05 2.38
N ASN A 95 21.42 -15.15 1.62
CA ASN A 95 21.86 -15.17 0.22
C ASN A 95 20.75 -14.58 -0.66
N ASN A 96 20.82 -13.28 -0.88
CA ASN A 96 19.85 -12.54 -1.70
C ASN A 96 20.30 -12.43 -3.16
N ILE A 97 19.52 -11.74 -4.00
CA ILE A 97 19.85 -11.58 -5.43
C ILE A 97 21.19 -10.87 -5.65
N LYS A 98 21.59 -9.93 -4.77
CA LYS A 98 22.92 -9.33 -4.85
C LYS A 98 24.02 -10.37 -4.66
N THR A 99 23.90 -11.24 -3.65
CA THR A 99 24.88 -12.32 -3.43
C THR A 99 24.99 -13.22 -4.66
N VAL A 100 23.87 -13.55 -5.32
CA VAL A 100 23.88 -14.32 -6.57
C VAL A 100 24.65 -13.59 -7.67
N ASN A 101 24.43 -12.28 -7.83
CA ASN A 101 25.14 -11.47 -8.82
C ASN A 101 26.64 -11.36 -8.51
N ASP A 102 27.01 -11.19 -7.24
CA ASP A 102 28.41 -11.10 -6.80
C ASP A 102 29.18 -12.41 -7.07
N MET A 103 28.50 -13.55 -7.06
CA MET A 103 29.08 -14.89 -7.33
C MET A 103 28.91 -15.34 -8.79
N ALA A 104 28.43 -14.46 -9.68
CA ALA A 104 28.18 -14.81 -11.08
C ALA A 104 29.46 -15.33 -11.76
N GLY A 105 29.39 -16.55 -12.30
CA GLY A 105 30.51 -17.20 -12.98
C GLY A 105 31.54 -17.85 -12.04
N LEU A 106 31.37 -17.78 -10.72
CA LEU A 106 32.29 -18.38 -9.75
C LEU A 106 31.76 -19.72 -9.23
N GLU A 107 30.61 -19.72 -8.56
CA GLU A 107 30.02 -20.93 -7.98
C GLU A 107 28.49 -20.84 -7.81
N PRO A 108 27.78 -21.98 -7.69
CA PRO A 108 26.36 -21.97 -7.39
C PRO A 108 26.06 -21.42 -5.98
N VAL A 109 25.07 -20.53 -5.86
CA VAL A 109 24.62 -19.98 -4.58
C VAL A 109 23.30 -20.62 -4.16
N ALA A 110 23.27 -21.22 -2.97
CA ALA A 110 22.02 -21.69 -2.37
C ALA A 110 21.19 -20.49 -1.88
N VAL A 111 19.92 -20.42 -2.29
CA VAL A 111 19.01 -19.30 -1.98
C VAL A 111 17.68 -19.79 -1.43
N GLU A 112 16.93 -18.89 -0.78
CA GLU A 112 15.57 -19.18 -0.32
C GLU A 112 14.63 -19.50 -1.49
N LYS A 113 13.60 -20.31 -1.21
CA LYS A 113 12.64 -20.81 -2.20
C LYS A 113 11.97 -19.69 -2.99
N ASP A 114 11.60 -18.60 -2.31
CA ASP A 114 10.92 -17.46 -2.95
C ASP A 114 11.77 -16.82 -4.05
N LEU A 115 13.07 -16.61 -3.79
CA LEU A 115 13.99 -16.08 -4.79
C LEU A 115 14.20 -17.06 -5.94
N LEU A 116 14.36 -18.36 -5.64
CA LEU A 116 14.52 -19.38 -6.66
C LEU A 116 13.29 -19.47 -7.58
N ASP A 117 12.09 -19.41 -7.02
CA ASP A 117 10.85 -19.49 -7.80
C ASP A 117 10.64 -18.25 -8.66
N LEU A 118 10.96 -17.05 -8.14
CA LEU A 118 10.95 -15.83 -8.93
C LEU A 118 11.91 -15.92 -10.13
N ILE A 119 13.14 -16.39 -9.90
CA ILE A 119 14.14 -16.56 -10.97
C ILE A 119 13.66 -17.59 -12.00
N LYS A 120 13.06 -18.70 -11.58
CA LYS A 120 12.50 -19.71 -12.50
C LYS A 120 11.42 -19.11 -13.39
N LEU A 121 10.44 -18.42 -12.80
CA LEU A 121 9.37 -17.75 -13.53
C LEU A 121 9.93 -16.73 -14.53
N ALA A 122 10.86 -15.90 -14.07
CA ALA A 122 11.41 -14.83 -14.89
C ALA A 122 12.32 -15.36 -16.01
N LYS A 123 13.01 -16.50 -15.77
CA LYS A 123 13.74 -17.25 -16.80
C LYS A 123 12.80 -17.82 -17.85
N GLU A 124 11.68 -18.43 -17.46
CA GLU A 124 10.67 -18.92 -18.40
C GLU A 124 10.16 -17.80 -19.30
N TRP A 125 9.88 -16.63 -18.74
CA TRP A 125 9.46 -15.46 -19.50
C TRP A 125 10.55 -14.94 -20.44
N THR A 126 11.80 -14.89 -19.96
CA THR A 126 12.96 -14.51 -20.79
C THR A 126 13.13 -15.44 -21.99
N LEU A 127 12.93 -16.75 -21.79
CA LEU A 127 13.13 -17.78 -22.80
C LEU A 127 11.88 -18.08 -23.65
N SER A 128 10.73 -17.44 -23.37
CA SER A 128 9.47 -17.63 -24.10
C SER A 128 9.53 -17.25 -25.59
N GLY A 129 10.66 -16.72 -26.08
CA GLY A 129 10.92 -16.49 -27.49
C GLY A 129 10.38 -15.17 -28.04
N HIS A 130 9.76 -14.34 -27.20
CA HIS A 130 9.26 -13.02 -27.61
C HIS A 130 10.24 -11.87 -27.35
N GLY A 131 11.37 -12.12 -26.67
CA GLY A 131 12.41 -11.11 -26.41
C GLY A 131 11.96 -9.90 -25.59
N LYS A 132 10.80 -10.00 -24.92
CA LYS A 132 10.18 -8.87 -24.20
C LYS A 132 10.70 -8.70 -22.77
N THR A 133 11.44 -9.67 -22.26
CA THR A 133 11.99 -9.67 -20.89
C THR A 133 13.36 -10.31 -20.91
N ASN A 134 14.32 -9.72 -20.21
CA ASN A 134 15.63 -10.32 -19.99
C ASN A 134 16.10 -9.98 -18.57
N ILE A 135 16.13 -10.99 -17.69
CA ILE A 135 16.55 -10.82 -16.30
C ILE A 135 18.06 -10.70 -16.10
N ALA A 136 18.85 -10.92 -17.15
CA ALA A 136 20.32 -10.82 -17.13
C ALA A 136 20.84 -9.50 -17.73
N LEU A 137 19.96 -8.52 -17.96
CA LEU A 137 20.33 -7.23 -18.58
C LEU A 137 21.02 -6.25 -17.61
N GLY A 138 21.38 -6.71 -16.41
CA GLY A 138 21.97 -5.89 -15.34
C GLY A 138 23.20 -5.06 -15.77
N PRO A 139 24.22 -5.66 -16.43
CA PRO A 139 25.42 -4.93 -16.88
C PRO A 139 25.09 -3.74 -17.80
N VAL A 140 24.26 -3.97 -18.82
CA VAL A 140 23.80 -2.93 -19.76
C VAL A 140 23.00 -1.85 -19.03
N LEU A 141 22.06 -2.25 -18.14
CA LEU A 141 21.23 -1.30 -17.39
C LEU A 141 22.03 -0.45 -16.41
N LYS A 142 23.15 -0.97 -15.87
CA LYS A 142 24.04 -0.21 -15.00
C LYS A 142 24.67 0.97 -15.74
N ILE A 143 25.16 0.76 -16.97
CA ILE A 143 25.72 1.82 -17.81
C ILE A 143 24.66 2.90 -18.07
N TRP A 144 23.46 2.49 -18.50
CA TRP A 144 22.36 3.44 -18.71
C TRP A 144 21.98 4.20 -17.45
N HIS A 145 22.03 3.55 -16.29
CA HIS A 145 21.76 4.18 -15.01
C HIS A 145 22.78 5.27 -14.67
N GLU A 146 24.08 5.02 -14.92
CA GLU A 146 25.17 5.98 -14.70
C GLU A 146 24.96 7.23 -15.58
N TYR A 147 24.84 7.07 -16.90
CA TYR A 147 24.62 8.19 -17.83
C TYR A 147 23.35 8.99 -17.52
N ARG A 148 22.25 8.32 -17.19
CA ARG A 148 21.01 8.99 -16.76
C ARG A 148 21.23 9.80 -15.50
N THR A 149 22.00 9.28 -14.55
CA THR A 149 22.25 9.95 -13.26
C THR A 149 23.14 11.17 -13.46
N GLU A 150 24.21 11.05 -14.24
CA GLU A 150 25.08 12.17 -14.61
C GLU A 150 24.31 13.27 -15.34
N GLY A 151 23.50 12.92 -16.35
CA GLY A 151 22.68 13.89 -17.08
C GLY A 151 21.58 14.57 -16.24
N LEU A 152 21.15 13.96 -15.13
CA LEU A 152 20.26 14.63 -14.16
C LEU A 152 21.01 15.68 -13.33
N TYR A 153 22.28 15.45 -13.02
CA TYR A 153 23.11 16.39 -12.26
C TYR A 153 23.72 17.48 -13.14
N ASP A 154 24.05 17.17 -14.40
CA ASP A 154 24.58 18.10 -15.39
C ASP A 154 23.84 17.94 -16.73
N PRO A 155 22.67 18.58 -16.89
CA PRO A 155 21.86 18.47 -18.09
C PRO A 155 22.51 19.06 -19.35
N GLU A 156 23.39 20.06 -19.21
CA GLU A 156 24.02 20.72 -20.36
C GLU A 156 25.05 19.83 -21.05
N ASN A 157 25.69 18.94 -20.28
CA ASN A 157 26.67 17.97 -20.78
C ASN A 157 26.15 16.53 -20.80
N ALA A 158 24.83 16.32 -20.72
CA ALA A 158 24.23 14.99 -20.73
C ALA A 158 24.58 14.23 -22.02
N GLN A 159 24.98 12.96 -21.88
CA GLN A 159 25.38 12.10 -22.99
C GLN A 159 24.56 10.82 -23.03
N LEU A 160 24.59 10.15 -24.18
CA LEU A 160 24.12 8.78 -24.31
C LEU A 160 25.32 7.82 -24.22
N PRO A 161 25.14 6.62 -23.64
CA PRO A 161 26.17 5.60 -23.68
C PRO A 161 26.60 5.28 -25.11
N PRO A 162 27.92 5.26 -25.42
CA PRO A 162 28.43 4.77 -26.69
C PRO A 162 28.01 3.33 -26.94
N ARG A 163 27.76 2.97 -28.20
CA ARG A 163 27.30 1.62 -28.55
C ARG A 163 28.34 0.56 -28.23
N GLU A 164 29.61 0.87 -28.40
CA GLU A 164 30.74 -0.01 -28.14
C GLU A 164 30.76 -0.44 -26.66
N VAL A 165 30.51 0.49 -25.74
CA VAL A 165 30.44 0.20 -24.29
C VAL A 165 29.22 -0.68 -23.95
N LEU A 166 28.10 -0.50 -24.67
CA LEU A 166 26.91 -1.32 -24.49
C LEU A 166 27.09 -2.75 -25.05
N GLU A 167 27.88 -2.93 -26.10
CA GLU A 167 28.17 -4.23 -26.71
C GLU A 167 29.19 -5.05 -25.90
N GLU A 168 30.06 -4.40 -25.12
CA GLU A 168 31.03 -5.03 -24.22
C GLU A 168 30.45 -5.51 -22.88
N ALA A 169 29.27 -5.01 -22.50
CA ALA A 169 28.61 -5.25 -21.21
C ALA A 169 27.82 -6.56 -21.16
#